data_AF-U9SJ23-F1
#
_entry.id   AF-U9SJ23-F1
#
_cell.length_a   1.000
_cell.length_b   1.000
_cell.length_c   1.000
_cell.angle_alpha   90.00
_cell.angle_beta   90.00
_cell.angle_gamma   90.00
#
_symmetry.space_group_name_H-M   'P 1'
#
loop_
_entity.id
_entity.type
_entity.pdbx_description
1 polymer ?
#
loop_
_entity_poly.entity_id
_entity_poly.type
_entity_poly.pdbx_seq_one_letter_code
_entity_poly.pdbx_strand_id
1 'polypeptide(L)' 'MSKLNKDILFLIFEELKDDSKSLFSCLMTNRLWCEIVIPILWKIHESLTKQGIQLPLVIAADL' A
#
# COMPACT_ATOMS: atom_id res chain seq x y z
N MET A 1 -0.11 -23.05 -12.08
CA MET A 1 -0.16 -21.84 -11.24
C MET A 1 0.05 -20.64 -12.14
N SER A 2 -1.02 -19.93 -12.47
CA SER A 2 -0.97 -18.70 -13.27
C SER A 2 -0.10 -17.68 -12.55
N LYS A 3 1.05 -17.34 -13.15
CA LYS A 3 1.83 -16.15 -12.77
C LYS A 3 0.95 -14.95 -13.12
N LEU A 4 0.10 -14.54 -12.19
CA LEU A 4 -0.56 -13.25 -12.30
C LEU A 4 0.54 -12.18 -12.28
N ASN A 5 0.55 -11.36 -13.32
CA ASN A 5 1.58 -10.35 -13.47
C ASN A 5 1.45 -9.34 -12.32
N LYS A 6 2.57 -9.05 -11.64
CA LYS A 6 2.58 -8.13 -10.49
C LYS A 6 2.03 -6.75 -10.88
N ASP A 7 2.27 -6.34 -12.12
CA ASP A 7 1.77 -5.08 -12.68
C ASP A 7 0.23 -5.03 -12.73
N ILE A 8 -0.41 -6.15 -13.10
CA ILE A 8 -1.87 -6.24 -13.16
C ILE A 8 -2.46 -6.19 -11.75
N LEU A 9 -1.86 -6.91 -10.80
CA LEU A 9 -2.28 -6.86 -9.40
C LEU A 9 -2.12 -5.46 -8.81
N PHE A 10 -1.04 -4.77 -9.14
CA PHE A 10 -0.81 -3.40 -8.71
C PHE A 10 -1.92 -2.46 -9.19
N LEU A 11 -2.30 -2.52 -10.48
CA LEU A 11 -3.40 -1.72 -11.03
C LEU A 11 -4.74 -1.99 -10.34
N ILE A 12 -5.05 -3.26 -10.04
CA ILE A 12 -6.29 -3.63 -9.33
C ILE A 12 -6.31 -3.02 -7.93
N PHE A 13 -5.21 -3.12 -7.18
CA PHE A 13 -5.13 -2.55 -5.83
C PHE A 13 -5.06 -1.03 -5.82
N GLU A 14 -4.51 -0.42 -6.87
CA GLU A 14 -4.51 1.04 -7.02
C GLU A 14 -5.92 1.59 -7.25
N GLU A 15 -6.78 0.89 -7.99
CA GLU A 15 -8.21 1.23 -8.08
C GLU A 15 -8.94 1.00 -6.74
N LEU A 16 -8.54 -0.03 -5.98
CA LEU A 16 -9.10 -0.31 -4.66
C LEU A 16 -8.51 0.56 -3.54
N LYS A 17 -7.66 1.55 -3.85
CA LYS A 17 -6.99 2.41 -2.85
C LYS A 17 -7.96 3.13 -1.91
N ASP A 18 -9.11 3.54 -2.42
CA ASP A 18 -10.13 4.25 -1.64
C ASP A 18 -10.95 3.30 -0.76
N ASP A 19 -10.92 2.00 -1.04
CA ASP A 19 -11.51 0.95 -0.21
C ASP A 19 -10.45 0.25 0.65
N SER A 20 -9.99 0.98 1.66
CA SER A 20 -9.02 0.47 2.65
C SER A 20 -9.45 -0.84 3.31
N LYS A 21 -10.76 -1.12 3.41
CA LYS A 21 -11.30 -2.35 3.99
C LYS A 21 -11.04 -3.55 3.09
N SER A 22 -11.25 -3.38 1.78
CA SER A 22 -10.93 -4.39 0.78
C SER A 22 -9.43 -4.66 0.68
N LEU A 23 -8.60 -3.61 0.69
CA LEU A 23 -7.13 -3.77 0.74
C LEU A 23 -6.68 -4.56 1.97
N PHE A 24 -7.29 -4.32 3.14
CA PHE A 24 -6.96 -5.05 4.36
C PHE A 24 -7.33 -6.54 4.27
N SER A 25 -8.44 -6.88 3.61
CA SER A 25 -8.77 -8.27 3.30
C SER A 25 -7.79 -8.91 2.32
N CYS A 26 -7.25 -8.14 1.36
CA CYS A 26 -6.25 -8.59 0.39
C CYS A 26 -4.88 -8.91 1.01
N LEU A 27 -4.51 -8.23 2.10
CA LEU A 27 -3.31 -8.56 2.89
C LEU A 27 -3.39 -10.00 3.44
N MET A 28 -4.56 -10.46 3.88
CA MET A 28 -4.66 -11.80 4.48
C MET A 28 -4.71 -12.94 3.46
N THR A 29 -4.71 -12.65 2.16
CA THR A 29 -4.98 -13.66 1.13
C THR A 29 -3.72 -14.42 0.71
N ASN A 30 -2.61 -13.74 0.45
CA ASN A 30 -1.37 -14.37 -0.01
C ASN A 30 -0.16 -13.46 0.21
N ARG A 31 1.05 -14.04 0.39
CA ARG A 31 2.29 -13.29 0.60
C ARG A 31 2.60 -12.32 -0.56
N LEU A 32 2.29 -12.70 -1.79
CA LEU A 32 2.47 -11.85 -2.97
C LEU A 32 1.50 -10.65 -2.97
N TRP A 33 0.31 -10.81 -2.37
CA TRP A 33 -0.68 -9.75 -2.26
C TRP A 33 -0.26 -8.74 -1.18
N CYS A 34 0.21 -9.23 -0.02
CA CYS A 34 0.86 -8.40 1.00
C CYS A 34 1.96 -7.50 0.41
N GLU A 35 2.90 -8.10 -0.34
CA GLU A 35 4.05 -7.36 -0.92
C GLU A 35 3.62 -6.18 -1.81
N ILE A 36 2.46 -6.28 -2.48
CA ILE A 36 1.95 -5.22 -3.37
C ILE A 36 1.05 -4.23 -2.62
N VAL A 37 0.22 -4.71 -1.70
CA VAL A 37 -0.76 -3.90 -0.97
C VAL A 37 -0.10 -2.98 0.06
N ILE A 38 0.98 -3.43 0.72
CA ILE A 38 1.72 -2.63 1.72
C ILE A 38 2.18 -1.27 1.18
N PRO A 39 2.89 -1.18 0.04
CA PRO A 39 3.32 0.12 -0.50
C PRO A 39 2.15 1.00 -0.96
N ILE A 40 1.02 0.42 -1.37
CA ILE A 40 -0.20 1.18 -1.74
C ILE A 40 -0.83 1.81 -0.49
N LEU A 41 -0.98 1.05 0.59
CA LEU A 41 -1.44 1.55 1.89
C LEU A 41 -0.53 2.64 2.46
N TRP A 42 0.79 2.50 2.31
CA TRP A 42 1.74 3.50 2.77
C TRP A 42 1.57 4.85 2.05
N LYS A 43 1.36 4.83 0.72
CA LYS A 43 1.09 6.05 -0.08
C LYS A 43 -0.21 6.74 0.34
N ILE A 44 -1.26 5.97 0.65
CA ILE A 44 -2.53 6.52 1.14
C ILE A 44 -2.32 7.23 2.48
N HIS A 45 -1.60 6.60 3.41
CA HIS A 45 -1.31 7.19 4.72
C HIS A 45 -0.43 8.45 4.62
N GLU A 46 0.56 8.45 3.72
CA GLU A 46 1.43 9.60 3.46
C GLU A 46 0.65 10.81 2.87
N SER A 47 -0.36 10.55 2.04
CA SER A 47 -1.19 11.63 1.47
C SER A 47 -2.06 12.32 2.51
N LEU A 48 -2.52 11.60 3.53
CA LEU A 48 -3.31 12.18 4.63
C LEU A 48 -2.47 13.03 5.59
N THR A 49 -1.17 12.74 5.72
CA THR A 49 -0.25 13.49 6.57
C THR A 49 0.25 14.79 5.91
N LYS A 50 0.23 14.88 4.57
CA LYS A 50 0.66 16.09 3.82
C LYS A 50 -0.30 17.28 3.91
N GLN A 51 -1.55 17.10 4.34
CA GLN A 51 -2.53 18.20 4.40
C GLN A 51 -2.58 18.96 5.74
N GLY A 52 -1.77 18.64 6.76
CA GLY A 52 -1.97 19.32 8.04
C GLY A 52 -0.85 19.36 9.07
N ILE A 53 0.27 18.64 8.94
CA ILE A 53 1.38 18.80 9.88
C ILE A 53 2.69 18.64 9.12
N GLN A 54 3.42 19.75 8.93
CA GLN A 54 4.84 19.68 8.66
C GLN A 54 5.52 19.10 9.89
N LEU A 55 5.71 17.78 9.90
CA LEU A 55 6.63 17.12 10.83
C LEU A 55 7.96 16.96 10.09
N PRO A 56 8.99 17.75 10.42
CA PRO A 56 10.31 17.51 9.94
C PRO A 56 10.89 16.31 10.71
N LEU A 57 11.36 15.33 9.95
CA LEU A 57 12.44 14.42 10.33
C LEU A 57 12.17 13.40 11.45
N VAL A 58 12.87 12.26 11.33
CA VAL A 58 13.06 11.20 12.35
C VAL A 58 11.98 10.11 12.37
N ILE A 59 12.08 9.14 11.44
CA ILE A 59 12.42 7.72 11.72
C ILE A 59 13.05 7.16 10.42
N ALA A 60 14.37 7.30 10.25
CA ALA A 60 15.36 6.23 10.43
C ALA A 60 15.30 5.10 9.38
N ALA A 61 15.76 5.39 8.16
CA ALA A 61 16.13 4.38 7.15
C ALA A 61 17.66 4.25 6.97
N ASP A 62 18.44 4.79 7.92
CA ASP A 62 19.92 4.80 7.88
C ASP A 62 20.54 4.45 9.26
N LEU A 63 20.10 3.36 9.91
CA LEU A 63 20.95 2.59 10.84
C LEU A 63 20.55 1.12 10.91
#